data_AF-A0A6L3Z5M5-F1
#
_entry.id   AF-A0A6L3Z5M5-F1
#
_cell.length_a   1.000
_cell.length_b   1.000
_cell.length_c   1.000
_cell.angle_alpha   90.00
_cell.angle_beta   90.00
_cell.angle_gamma   90.00
#
_symmetry.space_group_name_H-M   'P 1'
#
loop_
_entity.id
_entity.type
_entity.pdbx_description
1 polymer ?
#
loop_
_entity_poly.entity_id
_entity_poly.type
_entity_poly.pdbx_seq_one_letter_code
_entity_poly.pdbx_strand_id
1 'polypeptide(L)'
;MNENEIIYLMIVLALVGGALGARTANAAPWKGAVVAAVAMAVTGGIAIILSVDNLFLTLFCSLVVSAIIGSILSLTSRQTMQVILGQILVGCIVAAILGGIGGS
;
A
#
# COMPACT_ATOMS: atom_id res chain seq x y z
N MET A 1 -7.24 -20.12 -7.40
CA MET A 1 -6.91 -18.82 -7.99
C MET A 1 -5.56 -18.95 -8.66
N ASN A 2 -5.43 -18.42 -9.86
CA ASN A 2 -4.14 -18.38 -10.54
C ASN A 2 -3.26 -17.29 -9.91
N GLU A 3 -1.94 -17.43 -10.01
CA GLU A 3 -0.96 -16.54 -9.34
C GLU A 3 -1.15 -15.07 -9.75
N ASN A 4 -1.49 -14.86 -11.02
CA ASN A 4 -1.82 -13.54 -11.57
C ASN A 4 -3.11 -12.95 -10.95
N GLU A 5 -4.12 -13.76 -10.67
CA GLU A 5 -5.38 -13.29 -10.07
C GLU A 5 -5.17 -12.79 -8.64
N ILE A 6 -4.29 -13.45 -7.88
CA ILE A 6 -3.92 -13.05 -6.52
C ILE A 6 -3.21 -11.69 -6.55
N ILE A 7 -2.28 -11.50 -7.48
CA ILE A 7 -1.55 -10.23 -7.66
C ILE A 7 -2.52 -9.09 -8.02
N TYR A 8 -3.43 -9.31 -8.98
CA TYR A 8 -4.43 -8.30 -9.33
C TYR A 8 -5.35 -7.96 -8.16
N LEU A 9 -5.77 -8.98 -7.39
CA LEU A 9 -6.60 -8.78 -6.21
C LEU A 9 -5.86 -7.93 -5.16
N MET A 10 -4.59 -8.25 -4.88
CA MET A 10 -3.74 -7.51 -3.94
C MET A 10 -3.57 -6.05 -4.34
N ILE A 11 -3.37 -5.77 -5.62
CA ILE A 11 -3.24 -4.39 -6.14
C ILE A 11 -4.56 -3.63 -5.93
N VAL A 12 -5.70 -4.21 -6.33
CA VAL A 12 -7.01 -3.58 -6.16
C VAL A 12 -7.31 -3.31 -4.69
N LEU A 13 -6.99 -4.26 -3.81
CA LEU A 13 -7.22 -4.11 -2.37
C LEU A 13 -6.30 -3.08 -1.73
N ALA A 14 -5.03 -3.00 -2.15
CA ALA A 14 -4.12 -1.96 -1.67
C ALA A 14 -4.55 -0.56 -2.11
N LEU A 15 -5.09 -0.42 -3.33
CA LEU A 15 -5.71 0.82 -3.80
C LEU A 15 -6.93 1.19 -2.95
N VAL A 16 -7.77 0.22 -2.61
CA VAL A 16 -8.92 0.40 -1.72
C VAL A 16 -8.48 0.81 -0.31
N GLY A 17 -7.42 0.20 0.24
CA GLY A 17 -6.85 0.58 1.53
C GLY A 17 -6.30 1.99 1.55
N GLY A 18 -5.57 2.39 0.50
CA GLY A 18 -5.11 3.77 0.33
C GLY A 18 -6.24 4.77 0.17
N ALA A 19 -7.27 4.44 -0.62
CA ALA A 19 -8.44 5.28 -0.82
C ALA A 19 -9.29 5.44 0.45
N LEU A 20 -9.48 4.35 1.20
CA LEU A 20 -10.18 4.36 2.50
C LEU A 20 -9.43 5.20 3.51
N GLY A 21 -8.10 5.04 3.62
CA GLY A 21 -7.26 5.85 4.50
C GLY A 21 -7.26 7.35 4.15
N ALA A 22 -7.36 7.71 2.87
CA ALA A 22 -7.55 9.11 2.46
C ALA A 22 -8.96 9.62 2.81
N ARG A 23 -9.99 8.79 2.63
CA ARG A 23 -11.37 9.15 2.95
C ARG A 23 -11.58 9.39 4.44
N THR A 24 -10.98 8.55 5.30
CA THR A 24 -11.01 8.77 6.77
C THR A 24 -10.31 10.06 7.18
N ALA A 25 -9.42 10.58 6.34
CA ALA A 25 -8.65 11.79 6.56
C ALA A 25 -9.29 13.05 5.98
N ASN A 26 -10.53 12.98 5.50
CA ASN A 26 -11.20 14.03 4.73
C ASN A 26 -10.38 14.51 3.52
N ALA A 27 -9.58 13.62 2.92
CA ALA A 27 -8.89 13.86 1.66
C ALA A 27 -9.64 13.20 0.50
N ALA A 28 -9.39 13.68 -0.72
CA ALA A 28 -9.97 13.07 -1.91
C ALA A 28 -9.48 11.60 -2.05
N PRO A 29 -10.39 10.59 -2.15
CA PRO A 29 -10.02 9.18 -2.12
C PRO A 29 -9.03 8.78 -3.22
N TRP A 30 -9.14 9.41 -4.40
CA TRP A 30 -8.25 9.16 -5.52
C TRP A 30 -6.79 9.51 -5.21
N LYS A 31 -6.53 10.50 -4.34
CA LYS A 31 -5.16 10.85 -3.92
C LYS A 31 -4.54 9.71 -3.11
N GLY A 32 -5.30 9.12 -2.18
CA GLY A 32 -4.84 7.97 -1.39
C GLY A 32 -4.58 6.72 -2.23
N ALA A 33 -5.42 6.48 -3.24
CA ALA A 33 -5.21 5.41 -4.22
C ALA A 33 -3.92 5.62 -5.02
N VAL A 34 -3.65 6.86 -5.48
CA VAL A 34 -2.41 7.19 -6.23
C VAL A 34 -1.17 7.02 -5.35
N VAL A 35 -1.20 7.47 -4.10
CA VAL A 35 -0.11 7.23 -3.15
C VAL A 35 0.16 5.73 -3.01
N ALA A 36 -0.89 4.91 -2.85
CA ALA A 36 -0.76 3.45 -2.75
C ALA A 36 -0.17 2.81 -4.01
N ALA A 37 -0.71 3.17 -5.17
CA ALA A 37 -0.26 2.63 -6.46
C ALA A 37 1.23 2.86 -6.68
N VAL A 38 1.66 4.11 -6.46
CA VAL A 38 3.05 4.50 -6.77
C VAL A 38 3.99 4.01 -5.68
N ALA A 39 3.58 4.00 -4.40
CA ALA A 39 4.38 3.41 -3.33
C ALA A 39 4.67 1.93 -3.62
N MET A 40 3.66 1.15 -4.01
CA MET A 40 3.85 -0.26 -4.37
C MET A 40 4.75 -0.45 -5.59
N ALA A 41 4.55 0.33 -6.65
CA ALA A 41 5.36 0.22 -7.87
C ALA A 41 6.84 0.55 -7.60
N VAL A 42 7.11 1.62 -6.86
CA VAL A 42 8.46 2.06 -6.55
C VAL A 42 9.12 1.12 -5.55
N THR A 43 8.46 0.75 -4.46
CA THR A 43 9.02 -0.18 -3.48
C THR A 43 9.23 -1.58 -4.07
N GLY A 44 8.29 -2.06 -4.90
CA GLY A 44 8.45 -3.33 -5.62
C GLY A 44 9.62 -3.30 -6.60
N GLY A 45 9.76 -2.23 -7.37
CA GLY A 45 10.91 -2.05 -8.28
C GLY A 45 12.24 -2.00 -7.53
N ILE A 46 12.30 -1.26 -6.42
CA ILE A 46 13.51 -1.17 -5.57
C ILE A 46 13.86 -2.53 -4.96
N ALA A 47 12.88 -3.26 -4.43
CA ALA A 47 13.09 -4.58 -3.83
C ALA A 47 13.64 -5.59 -4.85
N ILE A 48 13.14 -5.57 -6.09
CA ILE A 48 13.60 -6.46 -7.17
C ILE A 48 15.01 -6.07 -7.63
N ILE A 49 15.30 -4.78 -7.85
CA ILE A 49 16.59 -4.33 -8.37
C ILE A 49 17.73 -4.55 -7.37
N LEU A 50 17.46 -4.33 -6.07
CA LEU A 50 18.45 -4.42 -5.01
C LEU A 50 18.45 -5.78 -4.29
N SER A 51 17.61 -6.74 -4.72
CA SER A 51 17.40 -8.04 -4.06
C SER A 51 17.28 -7.90 -2.54
N VAL A 52 16.41 -6.99 -2.09
CA VAL A 52 16.25 -6.69 -0.67
C VAL A 52 15.30 -7.72 -0.06
N ASP A 53 15.85 -8.73 0.59
CA ASP A 53 15.06 -9.71 1.37
C ASP A 53 14.70 -9.20 2.77
N ASN A 54 15.15 -8.00 3.14
CA ASN A 54 14.87 -7.44 4.45
C ASN A 54 13.52 -6.71 4.48
N LEU A 55 12.55 -7.31 5.15
CA LEU A 55 11.19 -6.79 5.34
C LEU A 55 11.19 -5.36 5.94
N PHE A 56 12.05 -5.09 6.93
CA PHE A 56 12.10 -3.77 7.58
C PHE A 56 12.58 -2.68 6.63
N LEU A 57 13.56 -3.00 5.79
CA LEU A 57 14.10 -2.05 4.80
C LEU A 57 13.04 -1.73 3.73
N THR A 58 12.30 -2.77 3.29
CA THR A 58 11.21 -2.65 2.32
C THR A 58 10.06 -1.80 2.85
N LEU A 59 9.65 -2.03 4.11
CA LEU A 59 8.63 -1.21 4.78
C LEU A 59 9.08 0.24 4.95
N PHE A 60 10.32 0.46 5.37
CA PHE A 60 10.86 1.81 5.52
C PHE A 60 10.90 2.54 4.18
N CYS A 61 11.33 1.87 3.11
CA CYS A 61 11.30 2.41 1.76
C CYS A 61 9.87 2.77 1.32
N SER A 62 8.90 1.89 1.53
CA SER A 62 7.48 2.15 1.25
C SER A 62 6.95 3.37 2.00
N LEU A 63 7.36 3.54 3.25
CA LEU A 63 6.95 4.65 4.11
C LEU A 63 7.53 5.98 3.60
N VAL A 64 8.81 5.99 3.24
CA VAL A 64 9.49 7.15 2.65
C VAL A 64 8.86 7.54 1.31
N VAL A 65 8.63 6.58 0.42
CA VAL A 65 8.00 6.84 -0.88
C VAL A 65 6.58 7.35 -0.70
N SER A 66 5.79 6.74 0.18
CA SER A 66 4.43 7.20 0.48
C SER A 66 4.41 8.62 1.04
N ALA A 67 5.40 8.97 1.88
CA ALA A 67 5.55 10.32 2.42
C ALA A 67 5.88 11.35 1.32
N ILE A 68 6.81 11.03 0.42
CA ILE A 68 7.20 11.89 -0.71
C ILE A 68 5.99 12.13 -1.62
N ILE A 69 5.26 11.09 -1.99
CA ILE A 69 4.13 11.19 -2.91
C ILE A 69 2.93 11.87 -2.25
N GLY A 70 2.70 11.61 -0.97
CA GLY A 70 1.71 12.35 -0.18
C GLY A 70 1.99 13.85 -0.18
N SER A 71 3.25 14.24 -0.02
CA SER A 71 3.69 15.65 -0.10
C SER A 71 3.44 16.26 -1.49
N ILE A 72 3.80 15.55 -2.56
CA ILE A 72 3.57 15.99 -3.96
C ILE A 72 2.07 16.23 -4.22
N LEU A 73 1.19 15.37 -3.68
CA LEU A 73 -0.26 15.49 -3.83
C LEU A 73 -0.91 16.50 -2.87
N SER A 74 -0.09 17.28 -2.14
CA SER A 74 -0.52 18.26 -1.15
C SER A 74 -1.42 17.65 -0.07
N LEU A 75 -1.11 16.42 0.36
CA LEU A 75 -1.73 15.82 1.54
C LEU A 75 -0.98 16.31 2.79
N THR A 76 -1.74 16.65 3.82
CA THR A 76 -1.15 16.96 5.13
C THR A 76 -0.49 15.71 5.73
N SER A 77 0.51 15.89 6.59
CA SER A 77 1.20 14.75 7.24
C SER A 77 0.23 13.79 7.94
N ARG A 78 -0.84 14.32 8.55
CA ARG A 78 -1.91 13.52 9.17
C ARG A 78 -2.67 12.68 8.14
N GLN A 79 -2.98 13.24 6.97
CA GLN A 79 -3.67 12.53 5.89
C GLN A 79 -2.80 11.43 5.30
N THR A 80 -1.52 11.71 5.06
CA THR A 80 -0.57 10.71 4.56
C THR A 80 -0.40 9.55 5.54
N MET A 81 -0.35 9.85 6.85
CA MET A 81 -0.28 8.81 7.88
C MET A 81 -1.52 7.89 7.86
N GLN A 82 -2.72 8.45 7.66
CA GLN A 82 -3.94 7.66 7.57
C GLN A 82 -4.03 6.83 6.29
N VAL A 83 -3.49 7.31 5.16
CA VAL A 83 -3.34 6.52 3.94
C VAL A 83 -2.40 5.34 4.15
N ILE A 84 -1.25 5.56 4.79
CA ILE A 84 -0.28 4.49 5.12
C ILE A 84 -0.93 3.47 6.05
N LEU A 85 -1.60 3.93 7.11
CA LEU A 85 -2.33 3.05 8.03
C LEU A 85 -3.42 2.27 7.29
N GLY A 86 -4.19 2.89 6.39
CA GLY A 86 -5.21 2.23 5.59
C GLY A 86 -4.64 1.13 4.69
N GLN A 87 -3.49 1.36 4.07
CA GLN A 87 -2.78 0.35 3.27
C GLN A 87 -2.32 -0.83 4.12
N ILE A 88 -1.73 -0.57 5.30
CA ILE A 88 -1.26 -1.63 6.21
C ILE A 88 -2.45 -2.43 6.73
N LEU A 89 -3.52 -1.78 7.17
CA LEU A 89 -4.68 -2.43 7.77
C LEU A 89 -5.41 -3.30 6.76
N VAL A 90 -5.62 -2.79 5.53
CA VAL A 90 -6.19 -3.60 4.45
C VAL A 90 -5.22 -4.69 4.03
N GLY A 91 -3.93 -4.43 3.91
CA GLY A 91 -2.91 -5.45 3.62
C GLY A 91 -2.95 -6.61 4.62
N CYS A 92 -3.03 -6.32 5.93
CA CYS A 92 -3.16 -7.32 6.99
C CYS A 92 -4.46 -8.11 6.90
N ILE A 93 -5.60 -7.43 6.66
CA ILE A 93 -6.90 -8.10 6.49
C ILE A 93 -6.86 -9.06 5.31
N VAL A 94 -6.26 -8.63 4.19
CA VAL A 94 -6.17 -9.44 2.98
C VAL A 94 -5.21 -10.60 3.17
N ALA A 95 -4.06 -10.39 3.82
CA ALA A 95 -3.15 -11.47 4.20
C ALA A 95 -3.82 -12.48 5.14
N ALA A 96 -4.65 -12.03 6.09
CA ALA A 96 -5.42 -12.91 6.97
C ALA A 96 -6.50 -13.70 6.21
N ILE A 97 -7.19 -13.07 5.25
CA ILE A 97 -8.18 -13.73 4.40
C ILE A 97 -7.51 -14.76 3.49
N LEU A 98 -6.45 -14.39 2.77
CA LEU A 98 -5.70 -15.30 1.89
C LEU A 98 -4.98 -16.40 2.66
N GLY A 99 -4.36 -16.09 3.80
CA GLY A 99 -3.72 -17.07 4.68
C GLY A 99 -4.73 -18.02 5.33
N GLY A 100 -5.95 -17.55 5.60
CA GLY A 100 -7.07 -18.40 6.03
C GLY A 100 -7.67 -19.25 4.91
N ILE A 101 -7.55 -18.82 3.64
CA ILE A 101 -8.01 -19.58 2.46
C ILE A 101 -6.93 -20.58 1.98
N GLY A 102 -5.64 -20.32 2.23
CA GLY A 102 -4.52 -21.21 1.90
C GLY A 102 -4.14 -22.22 2.99
N GLY A 103 -4.83 -22.20 4.13
CA GLY A 103 -4.64 -23.15 5.24
C GLY A 103 -5.67 -24.28 5.21
N SER A 104 -5.64 -25.13 4.18
CA SER A 104 -6.27 -26.46 4.18
C SER A 104 -5.60 -27.36 3.15
#